data_AF-A0A7C4LNQ2-F1
#
_entry.id   AF-A0A7C4LNQ2-F1
#
_cell.length_a   1.000
_cell.length_b   1.000
_cell.length_c   1.000
_cell.angle_alpha   90.00
_cell.angle_beta   90.00
_cell.angle_gamma   90.00
#
_symmetry.space_group_name_H-M   'P 1'
#
loop_
_entity.id
_entity.type
_entity.pdbx_description
1 polymer ?
#
loop_
_entity_poly.entity_id
_entity_poly.type
_entity_poly.pdbx_seq_one_letter_code
_entity_poly.pdbx_strand_id
1 'polypeptide(L)'
;MKLKPVLDGDWRVIGPRPVGLDARLPGPDVVPTEKSPEHNACVDHHIFQSPDGAWHLWACVRRSKVGRLLYHWETRDFQAAPWRDTGEFIRADRSVGESMRDWNNEEWLQSPYFVHHRGLYWMFYGGHATGGGDSDGRTDEDPSTNALIKEAAEYTDI
;
A
#
# COMPACT_ATOMS: atom_id res chain seq x y z
N MET A 1 -11.43 28.27 15.76
CA MET A 1 -10.08 27.83 15.34
C MET A 1 -10.16 26.32 15.07
N LYS A 2 -9.83 25.83 13.87
CA LYS A 2 -9.83 24.37 13.60
C LYS A 2 -8.59 23.78 14.25
N LEU A 3 -8.78 22.86 15.20
CA LEU A 3 -7.69 22.04 15.73
C LEU A 3 -7.14 21.19 14.58
N LYS A 4 -5.85 21.34 14.29
CA LYS A 4 -5.12 20.46 13.38
C LYS A 4 -4.26 19.54 14.24
N PRO A 5 -4.14 18.25 13.91
CA PRO A 5 -3.12 17.40 14.51
C PRO A 5 -1.75 18.06 14.31
N VAL A 6 -0.98 18.14 15.39
CA VAL A 6 0.42 18.55 15.38
C VAL A 6 1.18 17.39 15.98
N LEU A 7 2.26 16.96 15.30
CA LEU A 7 3.17 15.98 15.88
C LEU A 7 3.87 16.63 17.07
N ASP A 8 3.80 15.98 18.22
CA ASP A 8 4.59 16.35 19.40
C ASP A 8 5.88 15.54 19.44
N GLY A 9 7.00 16.19 19.75
CA GLY A 9 8.33 15.58 19.79
C GLY A 9 8.98 15.29 18.42
N ASP A 10 10.09 14.56 18.50
CA ASP A 10 10.86 14.15 17.33
C ASP A 10 10.12 13.05 16.55
N TRP A 11 10.13 13.17 15.23
CA TRP A 11 9.56 12.17 14.33
C TRP A 11 10.62 11.64 13.38
N ARG A 12 10.42 10.40 12.92
CA ARG A 12 11.33 9.73 11.98
C ARG A 12 10.56 8.97 10.92
N VAL A 13 11.14 8.88 9.73
CA VAL A 13 10.57 8.14 8.60
C VAL A 13 11.04 6.68 8.69
N ILE A 14 10.08 5.75 8.76
CA ILE A 14 10.38 4.30 8.75
C ILE A 14 10.24 3.69 7.35
N GLY A 15 9.28 4.13 6.54
CA GLY A 15 9.11 3.71 5.14
C GLY A 15 9.36 4.87 4.19
N PRO A 16 10.62 5.16 3.82
CA PRO A 16 10.92 6.24 2.89
C PRO A 16 10.39 5.89 1.49
N ARG A 17 10.30 6.89 0.62
CA ARG A 17 10.02 6.67 -0.81
C ARG A 17 10.91 5.54 -1.38
N PRO A 18 10.36 4.52 -2.06
CA PRO A 18 11.15 3.48 -2.70
C PRO A 18 12.13 4.04 -3.73
N VAL A 19 13.41 3.69 -3.59
CA VAL A 19 14.46 4.09 -4.53
C VAL A 19 14.51 3.08 -5.67
N GLY A 20 14.50 3.55 -6.92
CA GLY A 20 14.61 2.67 -8.10
C GLY A 20 13.33 1.93 -8.48
N LEU A 21 12.20 2.15 -7.78
CA LEU A 21 10.91 1.56 -8.16
C LEU A 21 10.53 1.86 -9.62
N ASP A 22 10.81 3.06 -10.11
CA ASP A 22 10.53 3.46 -11.49
C ASP A 22 11.24 2.58 -12.54
N ALA A 23 12.46 2.11 -12.25
CA ALA A 23 13.20 1.26 -13.17
C ALA A 23 12.59 -0.16 -13.28
N ARG A 24 11.71 -0.52 -12.33
CA ARG A 24 11.09 -1.83 -12.20
C ARG A 24 9.62 -1.85 -12.64
N LEU A 25 9.06 -0.69 -12.93
CA LEU A 25 7.69 -0.52 -13.41
C LEU A 25 7.67 -0.20 -14.91
N PRO A 26 6.68 -0.74 -15.65
CA PRO A 26 6.47 -0.35 -17.04
C PRO A 26 5.94 1.08 -17.14
N GLY A 27 6.10 1.69 -18.31
CA GLY A 27 5.59 3.02 -18.61
C GLY A 27 6.64 4.13 -18.53
N PRO A 28 6.26 5.36 -18.94
CA PRO A 28 7.16 6.51 -18.93
C PRO A 28 7.52 6.92 -17.51
N ASP A 29 8.68 7.57 -17.34
CA ASP A 29 9.04 8.18 -16.07
C ASP A 29 8.02 9.25 -15.68
N VAL A 30 7.63 9.25 -14.41
CA VAL A 30 6.75 10.27 -13.84
C VAL A 30 7.62 11.45 -13.43
N VAL A 31 7.37 12.61 -14.02
CA VAL A 31 8.03 13.86 -13.66
C VAL A 31 7.16 14.57 -12.62
N PRO A 32 7.59 14.69 -11.34
CA PRO A 32 6.84 15.47 -10.36
C PRO A 32 6.72 16.93 -10.81
N THR A 33 5.56 17.52 -10.58
CA THR A 33 5.32 18.94 -10.87
C THR A 33 5.15 19.72 -9.57
N GLU A 34 5.27 21.05 -9.61
CA GLU A 34 5.00 21.89 -8.43
C GLU A 34 3.59 21.66 -7.84
N LYS A 35 2.61 21.33 -8.69
CA LYS A 35 1.23 21.04 -8.29
C LYS A 35 1.02 19.61 -7.77
N SER A 36 1.97 18.72 -8.03
CA SER A 36 1.92 17.30 -7.70
C SER A 36 3.33 16.79 -7.39
N PRO A 37 3.95 17.25 -6.29
CA PRO A 37 5.35 16.93 -5.98
C PRO A 37 5.54 15.48 -5.49
N GLU A 38 4.44 14.81 -5.14
CA GLU A 38 4.45 13.52 -4.46
C GLU A 38 4.67 12.38 -5.48
N HIS A 39 5.90 12.17 -5.95
CA HIS A 39 6.26 11.02 -6.79
C HIS A 39 6.73 9.84 -5.91
N ASN A 40 6.22 8.64 -6.15
CA ASN A 40 6.41 7.43 -5.34
C ASN A 40 6.24 7.68 -3.84
N ALA A 41 5.16 8.38 -3.47
CA ALA A 41 4.90 8.74 -2.08
C ALA A 41 4.17 7.61 -1.33
N CYS A 42 4.68 7.25 -0.16
CA CYS A 42 4.03 6.33 0.76
C CYS A 42 2.84 7.03 1.45
N VAL A 43 1.69 6.37 1.54
CA VAL A 43 0.46 6.93 2.15
C VAL A 43 -0.17 5.98 3.17
N ASP A 44 -1.21 5.26 2.81
CA ASP A 44 -1.87 4.29 3.68
C ASP A 44 -0.94 3.09 3.93
N HIS A 45 -0.99 2.52 5.12
CA HIS A 45 -0.07 1.45 5.52
C HIS A 45 -0.64 0.52 6.59
N HIS A 46 0.00 -0.63 6.74
CA HIS A 46 -0.14 -1.53 7.88
C HIS A 46 1.24 -1.95 8.38
N ILE A 47 1.38 -2.02 9.70
CA ILE A 47 2.58 -2.53 10.36
C ILE A 47 2.19 -3.73 11.20
N PHE A 48 2.90 -4.84 11.04
CA PHE A 48 2.72 -6.04 11.86
C PHE A 48 4.07 -6.69 12.17
N GLN A 49 4.11 -7.53 13.21
CA GLN A 49 5.26 -8.36 13.53
C GLN A 49 4.96 -9.82 13.16
N SER A 50 5.86 -10.45 12.42
CA SER A 50 5.81 -11.88 12.10
C SER A 50 6.31 -12.74 13.27
N PRO A 51 6.06 -14.07 13.26
CA PRO A 51 6.44 -14.97 14.35
C PRO A 51 7.94 -15.11 14.56
N ASP A 52 8.75 -14.92 13.50
CA ASP A 52 10.22 -14.89 13.57
C ASP A 52 10.77 -13.57 14.18
N GLY A 53 9.87 -12.68 14.60
CA GLY A 53 10.18 -11.42 15.26
C GLY A 53 10.49 -10.26 14.32
N ALA A 54 10.45 -10.46 13.00
CA ALA A 54 10.59 -9.37 12.03
C ALA A 54 9.35 -8.46 12.05
N TRP A 55 9.57 -7.18 11.81
CA TRP A 55 8.54 -6.17 11.64
C TRP A 55 8.40 -5.85 10.16
N HIS A 56 7.17 -5.84 9.69
CA HIS A 56 6.79 -5.60 8.31
C HIS A 56 5.98 -4.31 8.21
N LEU A 57 6.33 -3.47 7.25
CA LEU A 57 5.56 -2.30 6.83
C LEU A 57 5.18 -2.50 5.38
N TRP A 58 3.88 -2.66 5.14
CA TRP A 58 3.33 -2.61 3.79
C TRP A 58 2.59 -1.30 3.62
N ALA A 59 2.91 -0.55 2.57
CA ALA A 59 2.28 0.74 2.30
C ALA A 59 1.85 0.88 0.84
N CYS A 60 0.77 1.61 0.63
CA CYS A 60 0.42 2.15 -0.67
C CYS A 60 1.47 3.18 -1.10
N VAL A 61 2.05 2.98 -2.28
CA VAL A 61 2.90 3.95 -2.96
C VAL A 61 2.10 4.53 -4.11
N ARG A 62 1.79 5.83 -4.03
CA ARG A 62 0.97 6.53 -5.02
C ARG A 62 1.82 7.32 -6.01
N ARG A 63 1.18 7.66 -7.15
CA ARG A 63 1.79 8.42 -8.25
C ARG A 63 3.08 7.76 -8.74
N SER A 64 3.08 6.44 -8.79
CA SER A 64 4.10 5.66 -9.50
C SER A 64 3.79 5.64 -10.99
N LYS A 65 4.68 5.07 -11.81
CA LYS A 65 4.47 4.89 -13.26
C LYS A 65 3.16 4.19 -13.63
N VAL A 66 2.64 3.37 -12.72
CA VAL A 66 1.44 2.56 -12.93
C VAL A 66 0.26 3.03 -12.08
N GLY A 67 0.38 4.14 -11.34
CA GLY A 67 -0.62 4.58 -10.36
C GLY A 67 -0.25 4.19 -8.94
N ARG A 68 -1.09 3.39 -8.28
CA ARG A 68 -0.90 2.94 -6.90
C ARG A 68 -0.67 1.45 -6.80
N LEU A 69 0.36 1.09 -6.05
CA LEU A 69 0.75 -0.28 -5.73
C LEU A 69 1.05 -0.40 -4.24
N LEU A 70 1.22 -1.63 -3.75
CA LEU A 70 1.67 -1.88 -2.38
C LEU A 70 3.16 -2.21 -2.39
N TYR A 71 3.93 -1.68 -1.44
CA TYR A 71 5.37 -1.84 -1.33
C TYR A 71 5.78 -2.20 0.11
N HIS A 72 6.88 -2.93 0.26
CA HIS A 72 7.27 -3.55 1.52
C HIS A 72 8.63 -3.05 2.06
N TRP A 73 8.64 -2.76 3.37
CA TRP A 73 9.84 -2.54 4.17
C TRP A 73 9.84 -3.46 5.38
N GLU A 74 11.03 -3.82 5.86
CA GLU A 74 11.17 -4.70 7.02
C GLU A 74 12.32 -4.32 7.97
N THR A 75 12.23 -4.75 9.22
CA THR A 75 13.29 -4.59 10.21
C THR A 75 13.21 -5.67 11.29
N ARG A 76 14.30 -5.92 12.02
CA ARG A 76 14.27 -6.68 13.29
C ARG A 76 14.19 -5.80 14.53
N ASP A 77 14.42 -4.50 14.37
CA ASP A 77 14.31 -3.50 15.42
C ASP A 77 13.23 -2.50 15.04
N PHE A 78 12.11 -2.53 15.75
CA PHE A 78 10.98 -1.62 15.56
C PHE A 78 11.38 -0.14 15.68
N GLN A 79 12.41 0.15 16.48
CA GLN A 79 12.89 1.52 16.70
C GLN A 79 13.87 2.00 15.61
N ALA A 80 14.34 1.10 14.74
CA ALA A 80 15.21 1.47 13.64
C ALA A 80 14.49 2.40 12.64
N ALA A 81 15.26 3.27 11.99
CA ALA A 81 14.76 4.12 10.92
C ALA A 81 15.92 4.54 9.98
N PRO A 82 15.71 4.54 8.65
CA PRO A 82 14.58 3.91 7.95
C PRO A 82 14.63 2.37 8.06
N TRP A 83 13.50 1.70 7.83
CA TRP A 83 13.46 0.24 7.69
C TRP A 83 14.05 -0.18 6.35
N ARG A 84 14.49 -1.43 6.23
CA ARG A 84 15.10 -1.95 5.01
C ARG A 84 14.03 -2.01 3.90
N ASP A 85 14.34 -1.37 2.78
CA ASP A 85 13.60 -1.55 1.54
C ASP A 85 13.82 -2.98 1.02
N THR A 86 12.75 -3.76 0.87
CA THR A 86 12.84 -5.16 0.44
C THR A 86 12.85 -5.31 -1.08
N GLY A 87 12.43 -4.28 -1.80
CA GLY A 87 12.11 -4.39 -3.22
C GLY A 87 10.76 -5.05 -3.50
N GLU A 88 10.05 -5.64 -2.56
CA GLU A 88 8.81 -6.35 -2.86
C GLU A 88 7.66 -5.37 -3.11
N PHE A 89 6.87 -5.66 -4.14
CA PHE A 89 5.68 -4.88 -4.45
C PHE A 89 4.56 -5.75 -5.02
N ILE A 90 3.32 -5.31 -4.81
CA ILE A 90 2.11 -5.93 -5.32
C ILE A 90 1.40 -4.93 -6.23
N ARG A 91 1.14 -5.37 -7.47
CA ARG A 91 0.40 -4.64 -8.50
C ARG A 91 -1.04 -5.13 -8.62
N ALA A 92 -1.86 -4.34 -9.31
CA ALA A 92 -3.18 -4.77 -9.73
C ALA A 92 -3.09 -5.88 -10.78
N ASP A 93 -3.88 -6.94 -10.60
CA ASP A 93 -4.14 -7.97 -11.58
C ASP A 93 -5.52 -7.78 -12.20
N ARG A 94 -5.53 -7.23 -13.41
CA ARG A 94 -6.75 -7.01 -14.18
C ARG A 94 -7.51 -8.31 -14.49
N SER A 95 -6.82 -9.43 -14.61
CA SER A 95 -7.44 -10.71 -15.02
C SER A 95 -8.40 -11.27 -13.98
N VAL A 96 -8.22 -10.89 -12.70
CA VAL A 96 -9.07 -11.28 -11.59
C VAL A 96 -9.97 -10.14 -11.09
N GLY A 97 -10.09 -9.06 -11.87
CA GLY A 97 -11.01 -7.95 -11.61
C GLY A 97 -10.49 -6.89 -10.64
N GLU A 98 -9.18 -6.82 -10.39
CA GLU A 98 -8.64 -5.80 -9.49
C GLU A 98 -8.73 -4.38 -10.06
N SER A 99 -8.84 -3.40 -9.15
CA SER A 99 -9.14 -2.01 -9.50
C SER A 99 -8.03 -1.34 -10.34
N MET A 100 -8.41 -0.97 -11.57
CA MET A 100 -7.65 -0.12 -12.51
C MET A 100 -8.26 1.29 -12.64
N ARG A 101 -8.99 1.74 -11.62
CA ARG A 101 -9.97 2.82 -11.75
C ARG A 101 -9.49 4.19 -11.24
N ASP A 102 -8.29 4.62 -11.62
CA ASP A 102 -7.90 6.05 -11.51
C ASP A 102 -8.40 6.89 -12.71
N TRP A 103 -8.27 8.22 -12.62
CA TRP A 103 -8.56 9.23 -13.64
C TRP A 103 -7.91 8.97 -15.01
N ASN A 104 -6.86 8.14 -15.07
CA ASN A 104 -6.14 7.79 -16.30
C ASN A 104 -6.02 6.27 -16.55
N ASN A 105 -6.93 5.44 -16.02
CA ASN A 105 -6.86 3.97 -16.13
C ASN A 105 -5.56 3.40 -15.49
N GLU A 106 -5.15 4.00 -14.37
CA GLU A 106 -4.00 3.58 -13.56
C GLU A 106 -4.43 2.53 -12.52
N GLU A 107 -3.46 1.74 -12.05
CA GLU A 107 -3.67 0.82 -10.92
C GLU A 107 -4.07 1.60 -9.68
N TRP A 108 -4.97 1.02 -8.89
CA TRP A 108 -5.38 1.63 -7.64
C TRP A 108 -5.50 0.59 -6.53
N LEU A 109 -4.37 0.27 -5.89
CA LEU A 109 -4.34 -0.47 -4.63
C LEU A 109 -4.11 0.51 -3.47
N GLN A 110 -4.82 0.32 -2.36
CA GLN A 110 -4.68 1.20 -1.19
C GLN A 110 -5.01 0.50 0.12
N SER A 111 -4.62 1.12 1.23
CA SER A 111 -5.02 0.72 2.59
C SER A 111 -4.83 -0.79 2.87
N PRO A 112 -3.59 -1.32 2.79
CA PRO A 112 -3.35 -2.71 3.14
C PRO A 112 -3.74 -2.96 4.60
N TYR A 113 -4.25 -4.15 4.89
CA TYR A 113 -4.57 -4.60 6.23
C TYR A 113 -4.29 -6.09 6.36
N PHE A 114 -3.46 -6.47 7.33
CA PHE A 114 -3.06 -7.85 7.53
C PHE A 114 -3.83 -8.50 8.68
N VAL A 115 -4.23 -9.75 8.46
CA VAL A 115 -4.78 -10.62 9.49
C VAL A 115 -3.99 -11.91 9.51
N HIS A 116 -3.47 -12.28 10.67
CA HIS A 116 -2.91 -13.61 10.89
C HIS A 116 -4.03 -14.58 11.27
N HIS A 117 -4.24 -15.62 10.46
CA HIS A 117 -5.27 -16.64 10.70
C HIS A 117 -4.79 -18.03 10.26
N ARG A 118 -4.76 -18.99 11.19
CA ARG A 118 -4.37 -20.39 10.96
C ARG A 118 -2.98 -20.55 10.32
N GLY A 119 -1.98 -19.79 10.81
CA GLY A 119 -0.60 -19.87 10.33
C GLY A 119 -0.35 -19.15 8.99
N LEU A 120 -1.34 -18.41 8.49
CA LEU A 120 -1.27 -17.67 7.23
C LEU A 120 -1.57 -16.19 7.44
N TYR A 121 -0.89 -15.34 6.67
CA TYR A 121 -1.14 -13.91 6.63
C TYR A 121 -2.02 -13.55 5.43
N TRP A 122 -3.21 -13.04 5.74
CA TRP A 122 -4.17 -12.57 4.75
C TRP A 122 -4.06 -11.06 4.64
N MET A 123 -3.80 -10.56 3.44
CA MET A 123 -3.81 -9.13 3.15
C MET A 123 -5.14 -8.74 2.50
N PHE A 124 -5.85 -7.85 3.16
CA PHE A 124 -7.00 -7.14 2.64
C PHE A 124 -6.53 -5.77 2.15
N TYR A 125 -7.04 -5.29 1.02
CA TYR A 125 -6.77 -3.95 0.52
C TYR A 125 -7.95 -3.40 -0.26
N GLY A 126 -7.99 -2.08 -0.39
CA GLY A 126 -9.01 -1.37 -1.15
C GLY A 126 -8.58 -1.10 -2.59
N GLY A 127 -9.59 -0.99 -3.46
CA GLY A 127 -9.58 -0.33 -4.75
C GLY A 127 -10.13 1.10 -4.68
N HIS A 128 -10.18 1.82 -5.81
CA HIS A 128 -10.59 3.24 -5.87
C HIS A 128 -11.99 3.50 -5.29
N ALA A 129 -12.92 2.58 -5.49
CA ALA A 129 -14.32 2.71 -5.08
C ALA A 129 -14.68 1.89 -3.83
N THR A 130 -13.69 1.35 -3.11
CA THR A 130 -13.96 0.57 -1.90
C THR A 130 -14.60 1.43 -0.82
N GLY A 131 -15.79 1.02 -0.35
CA GLY A 131 -16.62 1.77 0.60
C GLY A 131 -17.55 2.81 -0.02
N GLY A 132 -17.57 2.96 -1.36
CA GLY A 132 -18.45 3.87 -2.08
C GLY A 132 -19.87 3.34 -2.35
N GLY A 133 -20.31 2.34 -1.59
CA GLY A 133 -21.67 1.80 -1.71
C GLY A 133 -22.75 2.76 -1.24
N ASP A 134 -24.00 2.40 -1.49
CA ASP A 134 -25.17 3.10 -0.95
C ASP A 134 -25.17 3.12 0.59
N SER A 135 -26.17 3.79 1.19
CA SER A 135 -26.33 3.84 2.66
C SER A 135 -26.47 2.47 3.33
N ASP A 136 -26.68 1.41 2.56
CA ASP A 136 -26.80 0.03 3.01
C ASP A 136 -25.51 -0.77 2.80
N GLY A 137 -24.43 -0.11 2.33
CA GLY A 137 -23.12 -0.73 2.09
C GLY A 137 -23.09 -1.64 0.86
N ARG A 138 -24.11 -1.60 -0.01
CA ARG A 138 -24.08 -2.31 -1.29
C ARG A 138 -23.20 -1.52 -2.25
N THR A 139 -22.09 -2.11 -2.64
CA THR A 139 -21.31 -1.59 -3.74
C THR A 139 -22.10 -1.74 -5.05
N ASP A 140 -21.98 -0.77 -5.96
CA ASP A 140 -22.45 -0.92 -7.34
C ASP A 140 -22.01 -2.28 -7.90
N GLU A 141 -22.76 -2.85 -8.86
CA GLU A 141 -22.56 -4.20 -9.44
C GLU A 141 -21.18 -4.43 -10.15
N ASP A 142 -20.22 -3.53 -9.95
CA ASP A 142 -18.86 -3.56 -10.48
C ASP A 142 -17.91 -4.21 -9.44
N PRO A 143 -17.38 -5.42 -9.66
CA PRO A 143 -16.49 -6.10 -8.71
C PRO A 143 -15.20 -5.32 -8.37
N SER A 144 -14.84 -4.24 -9.10
CA SER A 144 -13.71 -3.36 -8.78
C SER A 144 -13.90 -2.48 -7.53
N THR A 145 -15.10 -2.49 -6.93
CA THR A 145 -15.44 -1.74 -5.70
C THR A 145 -15.28 -2.57 -4.42
N ASN A 146 -15.04 -3.87 -4.51
CA ASN A 146 -14.93 -4.74 -3.34
C ASN A 146 -13.60 -4.58 -2.61
N ALA A 147 -13.58 -4.92 -1.32
CA ALA A 147 -12.33 -5.20 -0.64
C ALA A 147 -11.72 -6.45 -1.29
N LEU A 148 -10.50 -6.33 -1.79
CA LEU A 148 -9.77 -7.41 -2.44
C LEU A 148 -8.91 -8.13 -1.42
N ILE A 149 -8.72 -9.43 -1.61
CA ILE A 149 -7.97 -10.28 -0.70
C ILE A 149 -6.86 -10.94 -1.51
N LYS A 150 -5.62 -10.78 -1.03
CA LYS A 150 -4.49 -11.62 -1.44
C LYS A 150 -3.99 -12.39 -0.24
N GLU A 151 -3.65 -13.65 -0.48
CA GLU A 151 -2.69 -14.33 0.38
C GLU A 151 -1.38 -13.56 0.24
N ALA A 152 -0.97 -12.88 1.31
CA ALA A 152 0.37 -12.34 1.33
C ALA A 152 1.33 -13.51 1.50
N ALA A 153 2.53 -13.40 0.90
CA ALA A 153 3.56 -14.44 0.88
C ALA A 153 3.67 -15.26 2.17
N GLU A 154 4.16 -16.50 2.07
CA GLU A 154 4.41 -17.43 3.17
C GLU A 154 5.30 -16.82 4.28
N TYR A 155 4.75 -15.94 5.11
CA TYR A 155 5.29 -15.56 6.41
C TYR A 155 4.93 -16.68 7.39
N THR A 156 5.39 -17.90 7.08
CA THR A 156 5.05 -19.10 7.83
C THR A 156 5.83 -19.15 9.13
N ASP A 157 5.18 -19.62 10.20
CA ASP A 157 5.83 -20.08 11.41
C ASP A 157 6.90 -21.13 11.03
N ILE A 158 8.19 -20.80 11.20
CA ILE A 158 9.30 -21.78 11.10
C ILE A 158 9.46 -22.49 12.43
#